data_AF-A0A412X736-F1
#
_entry.id   AF-A0A412X736-F1
#
_cell.length_a   1.000
_cell.length_b   1.000
_cell.length_c   1.000
_cell.angle_alpha   90.00
_cell.angle_beta   90.00
_cell.angle_gamma   90.00
#
_symmetry.space_group_name_H-M   'P 1'
#
loop_
_entity.id
_entity.type
_entity.pdbx_description
1 polymer ?
#
loop_
_entity_poly.entity_id
_entity_poly.type
_entity_poly.pdbx_seq_one_letter_code
_entity_poly.pdbx_strand_id
1 'polypeptide(L)'
;MNKFLILLSSLFALTFFGCNNDEEELDLIDTLENEKIAIHEYLSQISTPILYLEYYSVHGMLIDTVFIFNYDNSGEVAKDTGWVLMDYEKFYLNGDKLDTTSPEQGDSTFTYAFGGPVLYRYDTIKKYDYVAEAFRHISVGSMGGEMIVPSILAGDKNNYGKPLHYKLKAHKLINDVKVNEYGLIRSYLVDIMGVENAFVDFPTREISSIGERDTVTYTAILEKGTGDRDIQVGDSVLLEMDYGLLDDVGLQNRVLRSMGRDSIYFLFNETWQKNYPTGLVKGLQHLQAGDSAHIIVPYGMAYGAVGTTREITFRDRTKLKQYLIPPYSTLWYWVRIRKVVSPKTEEE
;
A
#
# COMPACT_ATOMS: atom_id res chain seq x y z
N MET A 1 44.95 -2.86 -7.29
CA MET A 1 45.10 -1.63 -6.49
C MET A 1 45.51 -0.50 -7.42
N ASN A 2 44.59 0.41 -7.78
CA ASN A 2 44.79 1.71 -8.47
C ASN A 2 43.50 2.28 -9.11
N LYS A 3 42.31 1.82 -8.71
CA LYS A 3 41.02 2.47 -9.04
C LYS A 3 40.27 3.03 -7.82
N PHE A 4 40.70 2.70 -6.60
CA PHE A 4 40.04 3.12 -5.35
C PHE A 4 40.44 4.52 -4.88
N LEU A 5 41.54 5.09 -5.38
CA LEU A 5 42.00 6.41 -4.93
C LEU A 5 41.25 7.59 -5.57
N ILE A 6 40.53 7.35 -6.67
CA ILE A 6 39.84 8.43 -7.42
C ILE A 6 38.48 8.78 -6.80
N LEU A 7 37.89 7.89 -5.99
CA LEU A 7 36.61 8.12 -5.31
C LEU A 7 36.72 9.00 -4.05
N LEU A 8 37.92 9.19 -3.50
CA LEU A 8 38.15 10.15 -2.41
C LEU A 8 38.40 11.58 -2.90
N SER A 9 38.61 11.80 -4.21
CA SER A 9 39.03 13.10 -4.76
C SER A 9 37.91 13.97 -5.30
N SER A 10 36.64 13.54 -5.28
CA SER A 10 35.49 14.43 -5.54
C SER A 10 35.02 15.11 -4.25
N LEU A 11 35.99 15.71 -3.55
CA LEU A 11 35.82 16.56 -2.39
C LEU A 11 35.50 17.98 -2.90
N PHE A 12 34.30 18.47 -2.58
CA PHE A 12 33.83 19.86 -2.69
C PHE A 12 33.66 20.51 -4.09
N ALA A 13 32.39 20.61 -4.51
CA ALA A 13 31.88 21.77 -5.24
C ALA A 13 30.36 21.93 -5.01
N LEU A 14 29.95 22.11 -3.75
CA LEU A 14 28.64 22.72 -3.45
C LEU A 14 28.90 24.20 -3.13
N THR A 15 28.92 25.03 -4.17
CA THR A 15 28.80 26.49 -4.00
C THR A 15 27.32 26.85 -4.01
N PHE A 16 26.66 26.76 -2.87
CA PHE A 16 25.37 27.43 -2.69
C PHE A 16 25.63 28.91 -2.41
N PHE A 17 25.49 29.75 -3.43
CA PHE A 17 25.47 31.20 -3.24
C PHE A 17 24.18 31.61 -2.51
N GLY A 18 24.29 31.87 -1.21
CA GLY A 18 23.28 32.52 -0.39
C GLY A 18 23.88 32.93 0.96
N CYS A 19 24.18 34.21 1.14
CA CYS A 19 24.85 34.75 2.31
C CYS A 19 24.13 34.48 3.64
N ASN A 20 24.95 34.25 4.68
CA ASN A 20 24.71 34.14 6.14
C ASN A 20 24.30 32.75 6.69
N ASN A 21 25.30 31.90 6.98
CA ASN A 21 25.52 31.26 8.29
C ASN A 21 26.71 30.26 8.20
N ASP A 22 27.94 30.75 8.35
CA ASP A 22 29.16 29.93 8.21
C ASP A 22 29.28 28.80 9.26
N GLU A 23 28.61 28.90 10.41
CA GLU A 23 28.64 27.86 11.46
C GLU A 23 27.68 26.68 11.20
N GLU A 24 26.48 26.93 10.67
CA GLU A 24 25.52 25.86 10.32
C GLU A 24 25.95 25.09 9.07
N GLU A 25 26.65 25.74 8.15
CA GLU A 25 27.15 25.12 6.92
C GLU A 25 28.32 24.16 7.20
N LEU A 26 29.22 24.50 8.13
CA LEU A 26 30.31 23.63 8.57
C LEU A 26 29.79 22.37 9.29
N ASP A 27 28.78 22.52 10.17
CA ASP A 27 28.15 21.38 10.87
C ASP A 27 27.47 20.41 9.89
N LEU A 28 26.85 20.92 8.83
CA LEU A 28 26.23 20.08 7.80
C LEU A 28 27.28 19.31 6.98
N ILE A 29 28.39 19.95 6.61
CA ILE A 29 29.49 19.30 5.90
C ILE A 29 30.02 18.12 6.71
N ASP A 30 30.37 18.36 7.97
CA ASP A 30 30.91 17.33 8.87
C ASP A 30 29.88 16.22 9.11
N THR A 31 28.60 16.58 9.23
CA THR A 31 27.49 15.62 9.36
C THR A 31 27.40 14.69 8.16
N LEU A 32 27.47 15.23 6.93
CA LEU A 32 27.40 14.44 5.71
C LEU A 32 28.68 13.64 5.44
N GLU A 33 29.84 14.13 5.86
CA GLU A 33 31.10 13.38 5.79
C GLU A 33 31.08 12.16 6.73
N ASN A 34 30.62 12.35 7.97
CA ASN A 34 30.45 11.26 8.93
C ASN A 34 29.42 10.22 8.44
N GLU A 35 28.33 10.66 7.80
CA GLU A 35 27.38 9.76 7.16
C GLU A 35 28.05 8.90 6.08
N LYS A 36 28.89 9.48 5.21
CA LYS A 36 29.60 8.73 4.17
C LYS A 36 30.55 7.69 4.76
N ILE A 37 31.24 8.03 5.85
CA ILE A 37 32.09 7.09 6.59
C ILE A 37 31.24 5.94 7.12
N ALA A 38 30.11 6.24 7.78
CA ALA A 38 29.23 5.21 8.34
C ALA A 38 28.64 4.28 7.26
N ILE A 39 28.22 4.83 6.11
CA ILE A 39 27.76 4.04 4.97
C ILE A 39 28.90 3.14 4.45
N HIS A 40 30.11 3.68 4.31
CA HIS A 40 31.26 2.92 3.84
C HIS A 40 31.61 1.76 4.79
N GLU A 41 31.65 2.04 6.10
CA GLU A 41 31.90 1.02 7.13
C GLU A 41 30.84 -0.07 7.10
N TYR A 42 29.56 0.30 6.96
CA TYR A 42 28.47 -0.66 6.83
C TYR A 42 28.65 -1.54 5.57
N LEU A 43 28.86 -0.92 4.41
CA LEU A 43 29.02 -1.62 3.14
C LEU A 43 30.27 -2.51 3.11
N SER A 44 31.32 -2.19 3.89
CA SER A 44 32.53 -3.02 4.00
C SER A 44 32.27 -4.40 4.61
N GLN A 45 31.15 -4.56 5.33
CA GLN A 45 30.73 -5.81 5.94
C GLN A 45 29.90 -6.68 4.97
N ILE A 46 29.48 -6.12 3.84
CA ILE A 46 28.66 -6.82 2.83
C ILE A 46 29.57 -7.61 1.89
N SER A 47 29.31 -8.92 1.79
CA SER A 47 30.09 -9.84 0.96
C SER A 47 29.50 -10.08 -0.43
N THR A 48 28.26 -9.63 -0.67
CA THR A 48 27.58 -9.74 -1.96
C THR A 48 27.93 -8.54 -2.86
N PRO A 49 27.79 -8.66 -4.20
CA PRO A 49 28.00 -7.54 -5.09
C PRO A 49 27.09 -6.35 -4.74
N ILE A 50 27.70 -5.17 -4.65
CA ILE A 50 27.00 -3.90 -4.44
C ILE A 50 26.83 -3.20 -5.79
N LEU A 51 25.60 -2.82 -6.11
CA LEU A 51 25.27 -1.94 -7.22
C LEU A 51 25.26 -0.49 -6.74
N TYR A 52 25.86 0.39 -7.54
CA TYR A 52 26.01 1.82 -7.26
C TYR A 52 25.15 2.60 -8.26
N LEU A 53 24.16 3.33 -7.77
CA LEU A 53 23.27 4.17 -8.57
C LEU A 53 23.54 5.64 -8.27
N GLU A 54 24.28 6.28 -9.16
CA GLU A 54 24.67 7.69 -9.03
C GLU A 54 23.53 8.63 -9.43
N TYR A 55 23.19 9.57 -8.56
CA TYR A 55 22.17 10.59 -8.80
C TYR A 55 22.82 11.94 -9.08
N TYR A 56 22.47 12.53 -10.22
CA TYR A 56 23.05 13.78 -10.70
C TYR A 56 22.03 14.91 -10.68
N SER A 57 22.50 16.10 -10.34
CA SER A 57 21.74 17.35 -10.47
C SER A 57 21.42 17.67 -11.93
N VAL A 58 20.52 18.62 -12.15
CA VAL A 58 20.19 19.13 -13.49
C VAL A 58 21.40 19.73 -14.24
N HIS A 59 22.45 20.10 -13.51
CA HIS A 59 23.70 20.62 -14.05
C HIS A 59 24.77 19.54 -14.25
N GLY A 60 24.44 18.26 -14.05
CA GLY A 60 25.37 17.14 -14.23
C GLY A 60 26.36 16.93 -13.08
N MET A 61 26.20 17.63 -11.95
CA MET A 61 27.01 17.39 -10.75
C MET A 61 26.45 16.21 -9.96
N LEU A 62 27.30 15.27 -9.56
CA LEU A 62 26.94 14.16 -8.66
C LEU A 62 26.40 14.73 -7.35
N ILE A 63 25.18 14.33 -6.98
CA ILE A 63 24.57 14.65 -5.69
C ILE A 63 25.04 13.60 -4.68
N ASP A 64 24.66 12.34 -4.90
CA ASP A 64 25.10 11.20 -4.10
C ASP A 64 24.80 9.86 -4.81
N THR A 65 25.11 8.75 -4.16
CA THR A 65 24.94 7.39 -4.68
C THR A 65 24.00 6.57 -3.81
N VAL A 66 23.03 5.90 -4.41
CA VAL A 66 22.24 4.85 -3.76
C VAL A 66 22.96 3.50 -3.93
N PHE A 67 22.97 2.69 -2.88
CA PHE A 67 23.65 1.40 -2.88
C PHE A 67 22.63 0.28 -2.77
N ILE A 68 22.68 -0.70 -3.67
CA ILE A 68 21.79 -1.87 -3.66
C ILE A 68 22.63 -3.13 -3.50
N PHE A 69 22.24 -4.00 -2.57
CA PHE A 69 22.98 -5.22 -2.23
C PHE A 69 22.01 -6.32 -1.77
N ASN A 70 22.52 -7.54 -1.58
CA ASN A 70 21.71 -8.72 -1.21
C ASN A 70 20.47 -8.91 -2.11
N TYR A 71 20.60 -8.62 -3.41
CA TYR A 71 19.50 -8.64 -4.37
C TYR A 71 19.64 -9.75 -5.40
N ASP A 72 18.50 -10.18 -5.96
CA ASP A 72 18.40 -11.06 -7.12
C ASP A 72 18.05 -10.20 -8.33
N ASN A 73 18.69 -10.44 -9.47
CA ASN A 73 18.39 -9.79 -10.74
C ASN A 73 18.22 -10.79 -11.88
N SER A 74 18.10 -12.08 -11.56
CA SER A 74 17.97 -13.15 -12.56
C SER A 74 16.55 -13.30 -13.11
N GLY A 75 15.54 -12.76 -12.39
CA GLY A 75 14.14 -12.84 -12.73
C GLY A 75 13.56 -11.60 -13.42
N GLU A 76 12.23 -11.48 -13.38
CA GLU A 76 11.51 -10.33 -13.94
C GLU A 76 11.72 -9.08 -13.05
N VAL A 77 12.05 -7.95 -13.67
CA VAL A 77 12.30 -6.65 -13.01
C VAL A 77 11.39 -5.56 -13.56
N ALA A 78 11.20 -4.49 -12.79
CA ALA A 78 10.41 -3.33 -13.21
C ALA A 78 11.01 -2.67 -14.46
N LYS A 79 10.13 -2.12 -15.31
CA LYS A 79 10.50 -1.35 -16.51
C LYS A 79 10.34 0.16 -16.22
N ASP A 80 10.00 0.94 -17.24
CA ASP A 80 9.94 2.40 -17.12
C ASP A 80 8.70 2.90 -16.38
N THR A 81 7.57 2.22 -16.57
CA THR A 81 6.29 2.63 -15.97
C THR A 81 5.45 1.42 -15.58
N GLY A 82 4.75 1.52 -14.45
CA GLY A 82 3.82 0.50 -14.00
C GLY A 82 3.71 0.51 -12.48
N TRP A 83 3.37 -0.64 -11.93
CA TRP A 83 3.19 -0.85 -10.51
C TRP A 83 3.95 -2.08 -10.05
N VAL A 84 4.55 -1.99 -8.88
CA VAL A 84 5.10 -3.14 -8.17
C VAL A 84 4.24 -3.36 -6.93
N LEU A 85 3.78 -4.58 -6.75
CA LEU A 85 3.23 -5.02 -5.48
C LEU A 85 4.41 -5.45 -4.61
N MET A 86 4.64 -4.73 -3.51
CA MET A 86 5.85 -4.89 -2.73
C MET A 86 5.61 -4.96 -1.23
N ASP A 87 6.51 -5.63 -0.54
CA ASP A 87 6.75 -5.38 0.88
C ASP A 87 8.01 -4.53 1.08
N TYR A 88 8.03 -3.76 2.15
CA TYR A 88 9.24 -3.12 2.63
C TYR A 88 9.38 -3.10 4.15
N GLU A 89 10.63 -3.02 4.59
CA GLU A 89 11.01 -2.52 5.91
C GLU A 89 11.96 -1.34 5.71
N LYS A 90 11.82 -0.32 6.55
CA LYS A 90 12.64 0.89 6.52
C LYS A 90 13.24 1.13 7.90
N PHE A 91 14.53 1.41 7.92
CA PHE A 91 15.34 1.62 9.11
C PHE A 91 16.24 2.85 8.95
N TYR A 92 16.74 3.35 10.06
CA TYR A 92 18.02 4.04 10.08
C TYR A 92 19.17 3.03 10.01
N LEU A 93 20.36 3.46 9.60
CA LEU A 93 21.53 2.58 9.46
C LEU A 93 21.98 1.93 10.78
N ASN A 94 21.65 2.53 11.93
CA ASN A 94 21.89 1.96 13.26
C ASN A 94 20.93 0.80 13.62
N GLY A 95 19.94 0.50 12.76
CA GLY A 95 18.96 -0.57 12.95
C GLY A 95 17.63 -0.11 13.56
N ASP A 96 17.48 1.16 13.93
CA ASP A 96 16.22 1.69 14.44
C ASP A 96 15.14 1.65 13.35
N LYS A 97 14.05 0.91 13.61
CA LYS A 97 12.96 0.74 12.66
C LYS A 97 12.13 2.02 12.53
N LEU A 98 11.91 2.43 11.29
CA LEU A 98 11.14 3.61 10.93
C LEU A 98 9.74 3.26 10.43
N ASP A 99 9.65 2.26 9.56
CA ASP A 99 8.39 1.92 8.90
C ASP A 99 8.43 0.50 8.34
N THR A 100 7.25 -0.09 8.12
CA THR A 100 7.14 -1.45 7.58
C THR A 100 5.77 -1.71 6.96
N THR A 101 5.75 -2.61 5.99
CA THR A 101 4.52 -3.25 5.49
C THR A 101 4.31 -4.65 6.07
N SER A 102 5.11 -5.11 7.04
CA SER A 102 4.90 -6.44 7.61
C SER A 102 3.53 -6.54 8.31
N PRO A 103 2.62 -7.45 7.90
CA PRO A 103 1.32 -7.62 8.54
C PRO A 103 1.43 -8.00 10.03
N GLU A 104 2.45 -8.78 10.38
CA GLU A 104 2.69 -9.28 11.74
C GLU A 104 3.09 -8.15 12.71
N GLN A 105 3.55 -7.03 12.16
CA GLN A 105 4.04 -5.88 12.91
C GLN A 105 3.11 -4.67 12.76
N GLY A 106 1.87 -4.89 12.27
CA GLY A 106 0.88 -3.83 12.15
C GLY A 106 0.67 -3.10 13.48
N ASP A 107 1.14 -1.86 13.54
CA ASP A 107 0.97 -0.94 14.67
C ASP A 107 0.44 0.41 14.16
N SER A 108 -0.30 1.09 15.02
CA SER A 108 -0.78 2.45 14.89
C SER A 108 0.30 3.50 14.59
N THR A 109 1.58 3.14 14.60
CA THR A 109 2.73 4.02 14.39
C THR A 109 3.32 3.96 12.97
N PHE A 110 2.91 3.01 12.12
CA PHE A 110 3.49 2.85 10.77
C PHE A 110 2.65 3.51 9.66
N THR A 111 3.22 3.69 8.46
CA THR A 111 2.51 4.31 7.33
C THR A 111 1.26 3.52 6.93
N TYR A 112 1.30 2.20 7.02
CA TYR A 112 0.17 1.31 6.72
C TYR A 112 -0.29 0.62 8.00
N ALA A 113 -1.44 1.04 8.53
CA ALA A 113 -1.91 0.63 9.86
C ALA A 113 -2.07 -0.89 10.04
N PHE A 114 -2.28 -1.61 8.93
CA PHE A 114 -2.54 -3.05 8.93
C PHE A 114 -1.46 -3.84 8.16
N GLY A 115 -0.33 -3.21 7.84
CA GLY A 115 0.72 -3.79 7.01
C GLY A 115 0.22 -4.32 5.66
N GLY A 116 0.80 -5.43 5.22
CA GLY A 116 0.62 -6.14 3.97
C GLY A 116 1.21 -5.47 2.74
N PRO A 117 1.35 -6.24 1.64
CA PRO A 117 1.98 -5.75 0.44
C PRO A 117 1.21 -4.54 -0.10
N VAL A 118 1.95 -3.57 -0.62
CA VAL A 118 1.40 -2.31 -1.10
C VAL A 118 1.71 -2.10 -2.56
N LEU A 119 0.77 -1.49 -3.27
CA LEU A 119 0.98 -1.07 -4.66
C LEU A 119 1.80 0.20 -4.69
N TYR A 120 3.00 0.10 -5.27
CA TYR A 120 3.88 1.23 -5.50
C TYR A 120 3.95 1.53 -6.99
N ARG A 121 3.64 2.76 -7.38
CA ARG A 121 3.78 3.21 -8.76
C ARG A 121 5.24 3.53 -9.02
N TYR A 122 5.87 2.81 -9.95
CA TYR A 122 7.15 3.24 -10.48
C TYR A 122 6.91 4.12 -11.72
N ASP A 123 7.48 5.32 -11.69
CA ASP A 123 7.50 6.28 -12.79
C ASP A 123 8.91 6.86 -12.88
N THR A 124 9.78 6.16 -13.62
CA THR A 124 11.21 6.51 -13.72
C THR A 124 11.45 7.79 -14.52
N ILE A 125 10.38 8.36 -15.13
CA ILE A 125 10.41 9.66 -15.80
C ILE A 125 10.49 10.79 -14.75
N LYS A 126 9.97 10.57 -13.54
CA LYS A 126 10.20 11.48 -12.42
C LYS A 126 11.61 11.28 -11.89
N LYS A 127 12.45 12.30 -12.09
CA LYS A 127 13.80 12.32 -11.54
C LYS A 127 13.73 12.12 -10.02
N TYR A 128 14.54 11.19 -9.50
CA TYR A 128 14.78 10.90 -8.07
C TYR A 128 13.85 9.89 -7.36
N ASP A 129 13.15 9.01 -8.08
CA ASP A 129 12.47 7.88 -7.43
C ASP A 129 13.44 6.68 -7.25
N TYR A 130 14.19 6.71 -6.15
CA TYR A 130 15.18 5.66 -5.85
C TYR A 130 14.56 4.29 -5.53
N VAL A 131 13.31 4.25 -5.04
CA VAL A 131 12.61 2.98 -4.79
C VAL A 131 12.21 2.35 -6.13
N ALA A 132 11.67 3.15 -7.05
CA ALA A 132 11.38 2.71 -8.42
C ALA A 132 12.63 2.19 -9.14
N GLU A 133 13.74 2.94 -9.09
CA GLU A 133 15.00 2.51 -9.71
C GLU A 133 15.51 1.22 -9.08
N ALA A 134 15.36 1.02 -7.77
CA ALA A 134 15.77 -0.24 -7.14
C ALA A 134 15.05 -1.46 -7.72
N PHE A 135 13.75 -1.36 -8.01
CA PHE A 135 12.98 -2.46 -8.61
C PHE A 135 13.31 -2.74 -10.08
N ARG A 136 14.09 -1.90 -10.75
CA ARG A 136 14.68 -2.23 -12.07
C ARG A 136 15.85 -3.21 -11.94
N HIS A 137 16.34 -3.42 -10.73
CA HIS A 137 17.47 -4.30 -10.43
C HIS A 137 17.07 -5.46 -9.51
N ILE A 138 16.08 -5.26 -8.63
CA ILE A 138 15.54 -6.29 -7.75
C ILE A 138 14.43 -7.03 -8.49
N SER A 139 14.64 -8.32 -8.76
CA SER A 139 13.63 -9.16 -9.42
C SER A 139 12.48 -9.54 -8.50
N VAL A 140 11.34 -9.80 -9.10
CA VAL A 140 10.19 -10.44 -8.45
C VAL A 140 10.62 -11.79 -7.89
N GLY A 141 10.30 -12.05 -6.62
CA GLY A 141 10.60 -13.34 -6.01
C GLY A 141 10.71 -13.32 -4.48
N SER A 142 11.23 -14.40 -3.92
CA SER A 142 11.31 -14.57 -2.46
C SER A 142 12.44 -13.81 -1.79
N MET A 143 13.53 -13.51 -2.53
CA MET A 143 14.77 -12.98 -1.96
C MET A 143 14.70 -11.47 -1.70
N GLY A 144 14.13 -10.69 -2.62
CA GLY A 144 14.10 -9.24 -2.51
C GLY A 144 15.46 -8.59 -2.73
N GLY A 145 15.71 -7.47 -2.05
CA GLY A 145 16.98 -6.76 -2.04
C GLY A 145 17.04 -5.68 -0.96
N GLU A 146 18.24 -5.23 -0.65
CA GLU A 146 18.48 -4.17 0.34
C GLU A 146 19.04 -2.92 -0.34
N MET A 147 18.68 -1.75 0.18
CA MET A 147 19.07 -0.46 -0.39
C MET A 147 19.43 0.54 0.70
N ILE A 148 20.58 1.21 0.57
CA ILE A 148 20.95 2.38 1.37
C ILE A 148 20.77 3.64 0.55
N VAL A 149 20.03 4.60 1.11
CA VAL A 149 19.76 5.91 0.52
C VAL A 149 20.39 6.98 1.42
N PRO A 150 21.42 7.70 0.93
CA PRO A 150 21.97 8.86 1.62
C PRO A 150 20.90 9.90 1.97
N SER A 151 21.05 10.54 3.13
CA SER A 151 20.09 11.50 3.68
C SER A 151 19.82 12.69 2.74
N ILE A 152 20.84 13.11 1.99
CA ILE A 152 20.72 14.19 1.00
C ILE A 152 19.78 13.83 -0.16
N LEU A 153 19.68 12.54 -0.51
CA LEU A 153 18.73 12.03 -1.51
C LEU A 153 17.35 11.75 -0.91
N ALA A 154 17.27 11.46 0.39
CA ALA A 154 16.00 11.23 1.09
C ALA A 154 15.13 12.50 1.21
N GLY A 155 15.73 13.70 1.11
CA GLY A 155 15.03 14.96 0.88
C GLY A 155 14.42 15.65 2.11
N ASP A 156 14.58 15.09 3.32
CA ASP A 156 14.17 15.74 4.56
C ASP A 156 15.39 16.36 5.26
N LYS A 157 15.43 17.69 5.30
CA LYS A 157 16.53 18.45 5.92
C LYS A 157 16.73 18.14 7.40
N ASN A 158 15.66 17.69 8.10
CA ASN A 158 15.76 17.31 9.51
C ASN A 158 16.41 15.92 9.71
N ASN A 159 16.64 15.20 8.61
CA ASN A 159 17.23 13.86 8.61
C ASN A 159 18.64 13.83 8.01
N TYR A 160 19.27 14.99 7.77
CA TYR A 160 20.68 15.01 7.34
C TYR A 160 21.57 14.26 8.35
N GLY A 161 22.50 13.47 7.83
CA GLY A 161 23.34 12.57 8.63
C GLY A 161 22.67 11.23 9.00
N LYS A 162 21.42 10.99 8.59
CA LYS A 162 20.67 9.77 8.91
C LYS A 162 20.26 9.03 7.62
N PRO A 163 21.19 8.24 7.03
CA PRO A 163 20.86 7.47 5.83
C PRO A 163 19.76 6.46 6.12
N LEU A 164 18.94 6.22 5.11
CA LEU A 164 17.84 5.28 5.16
C LEU A 164 18.30 3.92 4.66
N HIS A 165 17.96 2.87 5.40
CA HIS A 165 18.17 1.49 5.00
C HIS A 165 16.83 0.82 4.73
N TYR A 166 16.65 0.35 3.50
CA TYR A 166 15.45 -0.35 3.04
C TYR A 166 15.74 -1.82 2.84
N LYS A 167 14.79 -2.66 3.24
CA LYS A 167 14.65 -4.03 2.76
C LYS A 167 13.42 -4.07 1.89
N LEU A 168 13.56 -4.45 0.62
CA LEU A 168 12.51 -4.40 -0.38
C LEU A 168 12.24 -5.81 -0.90
N LYS A 169 10.97 -6.13 -1.14
CA LYS A 169 10.57 -7.39 -1.77
C LYS A 169 9.49 -7.14 -2.80
N ALA A 170 9.79 -7.44 -4.07
CA ALA A 170 8.81 -7.40 -5.15
C ALA A 170 8.09 -8.75 -5.26
N HIS A 171 6.76 -8.72 -5.18
CA HIS A 171 5.93 -9.92 -5.33
C HIS A 171 5.35 -10.05 -6.74
N LYS A 172 5.04 -8.92 -7.38
CA LYS A 172 4.38 -8.89 -8.68
C LYS A 172 4.60 -7.55 -9.37
N LEU A 173 4.78 -7.58 -10.68
CA LEU A 173 4.73 -6.38 -11.52
C LEU A 173 3.37 -6.30 -12.21
N ILE A 174 2.79 -5.12 -12.21
CA ILE A 174 1.43 -4.86 -12.66
C ILE A 174 1.46 -3.68 -13.63
N ASN A 175 1.08 -3.93 -14.89
CA ASN A 175 0.97 -2.88 -15.90
C ASN A 175 -0.34 -2.10 -15.77
N ASP A 176 -1.44 -2.82 -15.50
CA ASP A 176 -2.78 -2.25 -15.34
C ASP A 176 -3.42 -2.81 -14.06
N VAL A 177 -3.65 -1.90 -13.11
CA VAL A 177 -4.23 -2.22 -11.80
C VAL A 177 -5.66 -2.76 -11.93
N LYS A 178 -6.44 -2.28 -12.90
CA LYS A 178 -7.83 -2.73 -13.13
C LYS A 178 -7.87 -4.17 -13.63
N VAL A 179 -6.98 -4.49 -14.58
CA VAL A 179 -6.85 -5.86 -15.11
C VAL A 179 -6.40 -6.81 -14.01
N ASN A 180 -5.44 -6.38 -13.19
CA ASN A 180 -4.95 -7.15 -12.05
C ASN A 180 -6.05 -7.41 -11.01
N GLU A 181 -6.76 -6.35 -10.58
CA GLU A 181 -7.87 -6.45 -9.63
C GLU A 181 -8.96 -7.39 -10.14
N TYR A 182 -9.33 -7.30 -11.43
CA TYR A 182 -10.32 -8.22 -11.99
C TYR A 182 -9.85 -9.67 -11.92
N GLY A 183 -8.57 -9.94 -12.21
CA GLY A 183 -7.98 -11.27 -12.07
C GLY A 183 -8.02 -11.78 -10.63
N LEU A 184 -7.68 -10.91 -9.67
CA LEU A 184 -7.71 -11.19 -8.24
C LEU A 184 -9.13 -11.55 -7.75
N ILE A 185 -10.12 -10.72 -8.08
CA ILE A 185 -11.53 -10.96 -7.71
C ILE A 185 -12.04 -12.26 -8.34
N ARG A 186 -11.74 -12.49 -9.63
CA ARG A 186 -12.14 -13.72 -10.30
C ARG A 186 -11.55 -14.96 -9.64
N SER A 187 -10.25 -14.93 -9.33
CA SER A 187 -9.59 -16.06 -8.68
C SER A 187 -10.19 -16.34 -7.30
N TYR A 188 -10.50 -15.29 -6.55
CA TYR A 188 -11.21 -15.41 -5.29
C TYR A 188 -12.60 -16.06 -5.41
N LEU A 189 -13.45 -15.55 -6.29
CA LEU A 189 -14.82 -16.03 -6.43
C LEU A 189 -14.88 -17.44 -7.04
N VAL A 190 -14.07 -17.71 -8.06
CA VAL A 190 -14.16 -18.96 -8.84
C VAL A 190 -13.24 -20.03 -8.26
N ASP A 191 -11.96 -19.74 -8.11
CA ASP A 191 -10.96 -20.77 -7.79
C ASP A 191 -10.99 -21.13 -6.30
N ILE A 192 -11.31 -20.16 -5.43
CA ILE A 192 -11.28 -20.33 -3.97
C ILE A 192 -12.66 -20.65 -3.44
N MET A 193 -13.68 -19.86 -3.79
CA MET A 193 -15.03 -20.08 -3.27
C MET A 193 -15.84 -21.10 -4.08
N GLY A 194 -15.42 -21.46 -5.30
CA GLY A 194 -16.17 -22.37 -6.17
C GLY A 194 -17.52 -21.81 -6.62
N VAL A 195 -17.67 -20.48 -6.67
CA VAL A 195 -18.95 -19.84 -7.04
C VAL A 195 -19.13 -19.92 -8.55
N GLU A 196 -20.05 -20.78 -9.01
CA GLU A 196 -20.40 -20.90 -10.43
C GLU A 196 -21.21 -19.70 -10.94
N ASN A 197 -22.00 -19.06 -10.07
CA ASN A 197 -22.80 -17.87 -10.39
C ASN A 197 -22.75 -16.86 -9.23
N ALA A 198 -21.92 -15.82 -9.33
CA ALA A 198 -21.94 -14.67 -8.42
C ALA A 198 -22.98 -13.65 -8.93
N PHE A 199 -23.70 -13.00 -8.02
CA PHE A 199 -24.48 -11.82 -8.39
C PHE A 199 -23.52 -10.66 -8.66
N VAL A 200 -23.76 -9.95 -9.76
CA VAL A 200 -22.91 -8.87 -10.24
C VAL A 200 -23.73 -7.59 -10.22
N ASP A 201 -23.41 -6.69 -9.29
CA ASP A 201 -24.14 -5.44 -9.09
C ASP A 201 -23.54 -4.36 -9.98
N PHE A 202 -24.18 -4.16 -11.12
CA PHE A 202 -23.80 -3.13 -12.07
C PHE A 202 -24.18 -1.73 -11.54
N PRO A 203 -23.43 -0.67 -11.89
CA PRO A 203 -24.07 0.63 -12.08
C PRO A 203 -25.17 0.46 -13.13
N THR A 204 -26.14 1.36 -13.22
CA THR A 204 -27.28 1.30 -14.15
C THR A 204 -26.92 1.32 -15.66
N ARG A 205 -25.70 0.94 -16.06
CA ARG A 205 -25.18 0.88 -17.42
C ARG A 205 -24.48 -0.47 -17.67
N GLU A 206 -24.67 -1.01 -18.88
CA GLU A 206 -23.96 -2.20 -19.35
C GLU A 206 -22.45 -1.96 -19.37
N ILE A 207 -21.69 -2.97 -18.96
CA ILE A 207 -20.23 -2.91 -18.92
C ILE A 207 -19.67 -3.53 -20.19
N SER A 208 -18.98 -2.70 -20.96
CA SER A 208 -18.43 -3.05 -22.27
C SER A 208 -16.93 -3.36 -22.20
N SER A 209 -16.24 -2.99 -21.12
CA SER A 209 -14.78 -3.13 -21.00
C SER A 209 -14.30 -3.43 -19.57
N ILE A 210 -13.06 -3.91 -19.44
CA ILE A 210 -12.39 -4.11 -18.14
C ILE A 210 -12.26 -2.77 -17.38
N GLY A 211 -12.08 -1.66 -18.11
CA GLY A 211 -11.92 -0.33 -17.54
C GLY A 211 -13.15 0.22 -16.80
N GLU A 212 -14.32 -0.39 -16.99
CA GLU A 212 -15.59 -0.05 -16.33
C GLU A 212 -15.90 -1.00 -15.16
N ARG A 213 -15.13 -2.07 -14.95
CA ARG A 213 -15.40 -3.10 -13.92
C ARG A 213 -14.98 -2.72 -12.51
N ASP A 214 -14.17 -1.68 -12.33
CA ASP A 214 -13.92 -1.07 -11.02
C ASP A 214 -15.15 -0.38 -10.44
N THR A 215 -16.25 -0.35 -11.20
CA THR A 215 -17.58 0.15 -10.78
C THR A 215 -18.58 -0.97 -10.48
N VAL A 216 -18.13 -2.22 -10.30
CA VAL A 216 -18.97 -3.40 -10.07
C VAL A 216 -18.71 -4.05 -8.75
N THR A 217 -19.73 -4.25 -7.93
CA THR A 217 -19.60 -5.12 -6.76
C THR A 217 -20.05 -6.53 -7.07
N TYR A 218 -19.41 -7.52 -6.45
CA TYR A 218 -19.75 -8.92 -6.58
C TYR A 218 -20.29 -9.44 -5.25
N THR A 219 -21.48 -10.02 -5.27
CA THR A 219 -22.14 -10.58 -4.09
C THR A 219 -22.32 -12.08 -4.28
N ALA A 220 -21.61 -12.87 -3.50
CA ALA A 220 -21.66 -14.33 -3.52
C ALA A 220 -22.40 -14.83 -2.29
N ILE A 221 -23.65 -15.28 -2.48
CA ILE A 221 -24.47 -15.86 -1.41
C ILE A 221 -23.92 -17.24 -1.04
N LEU A 222 -23.57 -17.41 0.23
CA LEU A 222 -23.07 -18.65 0.82
C LEU A 222 -24.21 -19.50 1.38
N GLU A 223 -25.11 -18.86 2.11
CA GLU A 223 -26.32 -19.48 2.64
C GLU A 223 -27.49 -18.55 2.33
N LYS A 224 -28.55 -19.10 1.75
CA LYS A 224 -29.79 -18.37 1.50
C LYS A 224 -30.70 -18.45 2.73
N GLY A 225 -31.10 -17.29 3.23
CA GLY A 225 -32.03 -17.11 4.31
C GLY A 225 -33.48 -17.39 3.92
N THR A 226 -34.36 -17.26 4.90
CA THR A 226 -35.82 -17.46 4.75
C THR A 226 -36.60 -16.15 4.65
N GLY A 227 -35.90 -15.02 4.61
CA GLY A 227 -36.51 -13.72 4.32
C GLY A 227 -37.32 -13.76 3.01
N ASP A 228 -38.34 -12.92 2.96
CA ASP A 228 -39.27 -12.80 1.84
C ASP A 228 -39.01 -11.58 0.96
N ARG A 229 -38.07 -10.72 1.37
CA ARG A 229 -37.65 -9.53 0.63
C ARG A 229 -36.21 -9.14 0.94
N ASP A 230 -35.60 -8.47 -0.04
CA ASP A 230 -34.30 -7.85 0.09
C ASP A 230 -34.35 -6.61 1.02
N ILE A 231 -33.19 -6.23 1.56
CA ILE A 231 -33.02 -5.02 2.37
C ILE A 231 -33.33 -3.77 1.54
N GLN A 232 -34.17 -2.89 2.08
CA GLN A 232 -34.62 -1.64 1.47
C GLN A 232 -34.19 -0.43 2.29
N VAL A 233 -34.16 0.73 1.64
CA VAL A 233 -33.86 2.01 2.30
C VAL A 233 -34.88 2.26 3.41
N GLY A 234 -34.39 2.53 4.62
CA GLY A 234 -35.21 2.75 5.82
C GLY A 234 -35.35 1.52 6.72
N ASP A 235 -34.91 0.33 6.29
CA ASP A 235 -34.92 -0.85 7.14
C ASP A 235 -33.97 -0.73 8.33
N SER A 236 -34.36 -1.28 9.46
CA SER A 236 -33.43 -1.57 10.56
C SER A 236 -32.84 -2.96 10.36
N VAL A 237 -31.51 -3.03 10.27
CA VAL A 237 -30.77 -4.25 9.94
C VAL A 237 -29.89 -4.64 11.12
N LEU A 238 -29.95 -5.92 11.48
CA LEU A 238 -29.02 -6.57 12.41
C LEU A 238 -28.16 -7.54 11.60
N LEU A 239 -26.84 -7.36 11.58
CA LEU A 239 -25.93 -8.25 10.86
C LEU A 239 -24.66 -8.56 11.63
N GLU A 240 -24.02 -9.67 11.30
CA GLU A 240 -22.62 -9.97 11.63
C GLU A 240 -21.77 -9.63 10.40
N MET A 241 -20.58 -9.07 10.62
CA MET A 241 -19.69 -8.70 9.53
C MET A 241 -18.23 -8.85 9.92
N ASP A 242 -17.47 -9.49 9.03
CA ASP A 242 -16.03 -9.40 8.99
C ASP A 242 -15.64 -8.64 7.74
N TYR A 243 -14.61 -7.80 7.82
CA TYR A 243 -14.10 -7.12 6.64
C TYR A 243 -12.58 -7.07 6.61
N GLY A 244 -12.07 -7.06 5.38
CA GLY A 244 -10.67 -7.22 5.07
C GLY A 244 -10.30 -6.59 3.74
N LEU A 245 -9.02 -6.71 3.39
CA LEU A 245 -8.55 -6.50 2.03
C LEU A 245 -8.40 -7.84 1.32
N LEU A 246 -8.70 -7.86 0.04
CA LEU A 246 -8.33 -8.96 -0.84
C LEU A 246 -6.89 -8.69 -1.31
N ASP A 247 -5.94 -9.53 -0.91
CA ASP A 247 -4.50 -9.35 -1.20
C ASP A 247 -4.04 -10.34 -2.28
N ASP A 248 -3.16 -9.89 -3.16
CA ASP A 248 -2.51 -10.69 -4.22
C ASP A 248 -1.48 -11.71 -3.68
N VAL A 249 -1.07 -11.60 -2.40
CA VAL A 249 -0.01 -12.42 -1.77
C VAL A 249 -0.50 -13.01 -0.44
N GLY A 250 -0.40 -14.33 -0.27
CA GLY A 250 -0.71 -15.01 0.99
C GLY A 250 -2.14 -15.57 1.08
N LEU A 251 -2.70 -15.65 2.31
CA LEU A 251 -3.96 -16.32 2.72
C LEU A 251 -5.25 -15.74 2.11
N GLN A 252 -5.15 -15.07 0.97
CA GLN A 252 -6.25 -14.63 0.12
C GLN A 252 -7.02 -13.41 0.70
N ASN A 253 -7.23 -13.30 2.02
CA ASN A 253 -7.89 -12.16 2.67
C ASN A 253 -7.14 -11.66 3.92
N ARG A 254 -6.78 -10.37 3.96
CA ARG A 254 -6.26 -9.71 5.17
C ARG A 254 -7.39 -9.13 5.99
N VAL A 255 -7.86 -9.88 7.01
CA VAL A 255 -8.94 -9.44 7.90
C VAL A 255 -8.47 -8.22 8.70
N LEU A 256 -9.13 -7.08 8.46
CA LEU A 256 -8.86 -5.83 9.17
C LEU A 256 -9.66 -5.77 10.47
N ARG A 257 -10.85 -6.37 10.47
CA ARG A 257 -11.74 -6.44 11.62
C ARG A 257 -12.67 -7.63 11.50
N SER A 258 -12.80 -8.38 12.59
CA SER A 258 -13.89 -9.33 12.76
C SER A 258 -14.90 -8.78 13.78
N MET A 259 -16.19 -8.84 13.44
CA MET A 259 -17.28 -8.42 14.33
C MET A 259 -18.22 -9.59 14.64
N GLY A 260 -17.76 -10.83 14.48
CA GLY A 260 -18.53 -12.07 14.65
C GLY A 260 -19.09 -12.36 16.06
N ARG A 261 -19.01 -11.43 17.01
CA ARG A 261 -19.71 -11.50 18.32
C ARG A 261 -20.55 -10.26 18.64
N ASP A 262 -20.28 -9.13 17.99
CA ASP A 262 -21.00 -7.89 18.19
C ASP A 262 -21.85 -7.63 16.95
N SER A 263 -23.09 -8.14 16.94
CA SER A 263 -24.02 -7.87 15.85
C SER A 263 -24.18 -6.36 15.68
N ILE A 264 -23.95 -5.86 14.46
CA ILE A 264 -24.12 -4.45 14.13
C ILE A 264 -25.60 -4.21 13.89
N TYR A 265 -26.18 -3.30 14.68
CA TYR A 265 -27.52 -2.79 14.46
C TYR A 265 -27.46 -1.39 13.88
N PHE A 266 -28.09 -1.18 12.72
CA PHE A 266 -28.15 0.14 12.10
C PHE A 266 -29.46 0.35 11.34
N LEU A 267 -29.77 1.62 11.10
CA LEU A 267 -30.83 2.05 10.21
C LEU A 267 -30.23 2.25 8.81
N PHE A 268 -30.68 1.48 7.82
CA PHE A 268 -30.21 1.53 6.44
C PHE A 268 -30.78 2.73 5.67
N ASN A 269 -30.54 3.93 6.16
CA ASN A 269 -30.97 5.19 5.56
C ASN A 269 -29.88 5.81 4.67
N GLU A 270 -30.22 6.91 3.98
CA GLU A 270 -29.26 7.61 3.11
C GLU A 270 -27.99 8.08 3.83
N THR A 271 -28.12 8.51 5.09
CA THR A 271 -26.97 8.97 5.89
C THR A 271 -25.99 7.84 6.15
N TRP A 272 -26.50 6.66 6.52
CA TRP A 272 -25.67 5.48 6.68
C TRP A 272 -25.02 5.13 5.34
N GLN A 273 -25.80 5.03 4.26
CA GLN A 273 -25.29 4.64 2.94
C GLN A 273 -24.18 5.58 2.42
N LYS A 274 -24.24 6.88 2.71
CA LYS A 274 -23.20 7.86 2.33
C LYS A 274 -21.88 7.68 3.08
N ASN A 275 -21.90 7.05 4.26
CA ASN A 275 -20.72 6.88 5.11
C ASN A 275 -19.97 5.57 4.87
N TYR A 276 -20.49 4.67 4.03
CA TYR A 276 -19.89 3.38 3.72
C TYR A 276 -19.57 3.27 2.23
N PRO A 277 -18.62 2.39 1.85
CA PRO A 277 -18.34 2.07 0.45
C PRO A 277 -19.61 1.79 -0.35
N THR A 278 -19.76 2.43 -1.51
CA THR A 278 -20.94 2.27 -2.37
C THR A 278 -21.14 0.81 -2.76
N GLY A 279 -20.05 0.07 -2.97
CA GLY A 279 -20.14 -1.35 -3.26
C GLY A 279 -20.73 -2.18 -2.11
N LEU A 280 -20.33 -1.90 -0.86
CA LEU A 280 -20.93 -2.57 0.30
C LEU A 280 -22.43 -2.29 0.39
N VAL A 281 -22.83 -1.03 0.20
CA VAL A 281 -24.25 -0.62 0.21
C VAL A 281 -25.04 -1.42 -0.82
N LYS A 282 -24.53 -1.50 -2.05
CA LYS A 282 -25.16 -2.28 -3.13
C LYS A 282 -25.25 -3.75 -2.79
N GLY A 283 -24.15 -4.37 -2.38
CA GLY A 283 -24.15 -5.79 -2.03
C GLY A 283 -25.14 -6.13 -0.92
N LEU A 284 -25.30 -5.26 0.09
CA LEU A 284 -26.29 -5.43 1.15
C LEU A 284 -27.74 -5.34 0.64
N GLN A 285 -28.03 -4.55 -0.40
CA GLN A 285 -29.36 -4.44 -1.00
C GLN A 285 -29.83 -5.71 -1.72
N HIS A 286 -28.94 -6.68 -1.93
CA HIS A 286 -29.26 -7.98 -2.51
C HIS A 286 -29.44 -9.09 -1.47
N LEU A 287 -29.33 -8.75 -0.19
CA LEU A 287 -29.45 -9.71 0.90
C LEU A 287 -30.79 -9.57 1.60
N GLN A 288 -31.27 -10.70 2.10
CA GLN A 288 -32.48 -10.84 2.89
C GLN A 288 -32.18 -11.43 4.26
N ALA A 289 -33.17 -11.42 5.16
CA ALA A 289 -33.03 -11.99 6.49
C ALA A 289 -32.62 -13.48 6.44
N GLY A 290 -31.55 -13.81 7.15
CA GLY A 290 -30.96 -15.15 7.21
C GLY A 290 -29.87 -15.41 6.18
N ASP A 291 -29.65 -14.52 5.20
CA ASP A 291 -28.57 -14.71 4.24
C ASP A 291 -27.19 -14.64 4.91
N SER A 292 -26.23 -15.40 4.39
CA SER A 292 -24.81 -15.09 4.54
C SER A 292 -24.14 -15.01 3.18
N ALA A 293 -23.21 -14.08 3.02
CA ALA A 293 -22.60 -13.78 1.73
C ALA A 293 -21.17 -13.24 1.88
N HIS A 294 -20.39 -13.40 0.81
CA HIS A 294 -19.23 -12.54 0.57
C HIS A 294 -19.59 -11.40 -0.36
N ILE A 295 -19.22 -10.17 0.02
CA ILE A 295 -19.34 -8.99 -0.83
C ILE A 295 -17.91 -8.53 -1.17
N ILE A 296 -17.58 -8.53 -2.46
CA ILE A 296 -16.29 -8.10 -2.99
C ILE A 296 -16.46 -6.75 -3.65
N VAL A 297 -15.74 -5.75 -3.13
CA VAL A 297 -15.86 -4.36 -3.55
C VAL A 297 -14.54 -3.91 -4.19
N PRO A 298 -14.50 -3.73 -5.51
CA PRO A 298 -13.34 -3.16 -6.19
C PRO A 298 -12.98 -1.79 -5.66
N TYR A 299 -11.72 -1.38 -5.86
CA TYR A 299 -11.22 -0.11 -5.35
C TYR A 299 -12.08 1.07 -5.81
N GLY A 300 -12.61 1.04 -7.04
CA GLY A 300 -13.44 2.10 -7.62
C GLY A 300 -14.82 2.25 -6.96
N MET A 301 -15.31 1.22 -6.27
CA MET A 301 -16.52 1.25 -5.44
C MET A 301 -16.23 1.30 -3.93
N ALA A 302 -14.94 1.26 -3.57
CA ALA A 302 -14.42 1.39 -2.22
C ALA A 302 -13.85 2.79 -1.96
N TYR A 303 -12.56 2.90 -1.68
CA TYR A 303 -11.86 4.14 -1.33
C TYR A 303 -10.98 4.69 -2.47
N GLY A 304 -11.11 4.12 -3.67
CA GLY A 304 -10.53 4.64 -4.89
C GLY A 304 -9.00 4.57 -4.96
N ALA A 305 -8.46 5.32 -5.92
CA ALA A 305 -7.03 5.49 -6.17
C ALA A 305 -6.26 6.22 -5.05
N VAL A 306 -6.96 6.71 -4.02
CA VAL A 306 -6.37 7.49 -2.91
C VAL A 306 -6.37 6.68 -1.61
N GLY A 307 -7.28 5.73 -1.45
CA GLY A 307 -7.47 5.02 -0.20
C GLY A 307 -8.08 5.91 0.88
N THR A 308 -7.97 5.49 2.14
CA THR A 308 -8.38 6.31 3.29
C THR A 308 -7.26 6.41 4.31
N THR A 309 -7.12 7.60 4.89
CA THR A 309 -6.02 7.94 5.79
C THR A 309 -6.51 8.63 7.03
N ARG A 310 -5.73 8.52 8.10
CA ARG A 310 -5.82 9.39 9.28
C ARG A 310 -4.49 10.07 9.53
N GLU A 311 -4.54 11.22 10.19
CA GLU A 311 -3.36 11.84 10.74
C GLU A 311 -3.05 11.21 12.11
N ILE A 312 -1.82 10.77 12.30
CA ILE A 312 -1.29 10.35 13.60
C ILE A 312 -0.25 11.36 14.06
N THR A 313 -0.21 11.62 15.37
CA THR A 313 0.80 12.50 15.97
C THR A 313 1.66 11.69 16.92
N PHE A 314 2.96 11.71 16.71
CA PHE A 314 3.94 11.05 17.57
C PHE A 314 4.23 11.87 18.83
N ARG A 315 4.92 11.27 19.80
CA ARG A 315 5.29 11.92 21.07
C ARG A 315 6.17 13.16 20.86
N ASP A 316 6.97 13.17 19.81
CA ASP A 316 7.81 14.30 19.38
C ASP A 316 7.03 15.37 18.60
N ARG A 317 5.70 15.24 18.49
CA ARG A 317 4.77 16.10 17.74
C ARG A 317 4.89 16.00 16.22
N THR A 318 5.66 15.04 15.72
CA THR A 318 5.70 14.74 14.28
C THR A 318 4.33 14.22 13.84
N LYS A 319 3.79 14.81 12.77
CA LYS A 319 2.53 14.37 12.17
C LYS A 319 2.82 13.48 10.98
N LEU A 320 2.21 12.30 10.95
CA LEU A 320 2.32 11.37 9.84
C LEU A 320 0.94 11.01 9.30
N LYS A 321 0.86 10.93 7.98
CA LYS A 321 -0.34 10.45 7.29
C LYS A 321 -0.29 8.92 7.24
N GLN A 322 -1.16 8.26 7.99
CA GLN A 322 -1.26 6.81 8.01
C GLN A 322 -2.44 6.34 7.16
N TYR A 323 -2.20 5.36 6.29
CA TYR A 323 -3.23 4.66 5.54
C TYR A 323 -3.93 3.63 6.42
N LEU A 324 -5.26 3.77 6.50
CA LEU A 324 -6.15 2.76 7.08
C LEU A 324 -6.55 1.75 6.00
N ILE A 325 -6.85 2.24 4.81
CA ILE A 325 -7.06 1.45 3.60
C ILE A 325 -6.11 2.01 2.55
N PRO A 326 -5.16 1.20 2.05
CA PRO A 326 -4.24 1.65 1.01
C PRO A 326 -4.96 2.10 -0.27
N PRO A 327 -4.28 2.89 -1.12
CA PRO A 327 -4.74 3.16 -2.48
C PRO A 327 -4.99 1.88 -3.27
N TYR A 328 -6.00 1.89 -4.14
CA TYR A 328 -6.32 0.78 -5.05
C TYR A 328 -6.65 -0.56 -4.37
N SER A 329 -7.04 -0.54 -3.09
CA SER A 329 -7.41 -1.76 -2.38
C SER A 329 -8.82 -2.24 -2.72
N THR A 330 -8.92 -3.52 -3.06
CA THR A 330 -10.18 -4.27 -3.13
C THR A 330 -10.60 -4.69 -1.72
N LEU A 331 -11.83 -4.39 -1.33
CA LEU A 331 -12.37 -4.80 -0.02
C LEU A 331 -13.09 -6.13 -0.14
N TRP A 332 -12.90 -6.95 0.89
CA TRP A 332 -13.63 -8.19 1.10
C TRP A 332 -14.49 -8.04 2.35
N TYR A 333 -15.75 -8.45 2.26
CA TYR A 333 -16.66 -8.53 3.39
C TYR A 333 -17.26 -9.93 3.45
N TRP A 334 -17.27 -10.53 4.64
CA TRP A 334 -18.21 -11.60 4.96
C TRP A 334 -19.33 -11.01 5.81
N VAL A 335 -20.57 -11.27 5.43
CA VAL A 335 -21.75 -10.76 6.15
C VAL A 335 -22.74 -11.89 6.42
N ARG A 336 -23.44 -11.80 7.55
CA ARG A 336 -24.63 -12.61 7.84
C ARG A 336 -25.75 -11.72 8.35
N ILE A 337 -26.87 -11.68 7.63
CA ILE A 337 -28.04 -10.88 7.99
C ILE A 337 -28.86 -11.66 9.03
N ARG A 338 -28.85 -11.20 10.27
CA ARG A 338 -29.59 -11.83 11.37
C ARG A 338 -31.06 -11.42 11.37
N LYS A 339 -31.35 -10.16 11.08
CA LYS A 339 -32.71 -9.62 11.11
C LYS A 339 -32.83 -8.39 10.21
N VAL A 340 -33.99 -8.26 9.56
CA VAL A 340 -34.41 -7.05 8.85
C VAL A 340 -35.78 -6.66 9.40
N VAL A 341 -35.97 -5.38 9.72
CA VAL A 341 -37.25 -4.84 10.22
C VAL A 341 -37.63 -3.64 9.37
N SER A 342 -38.79 -3.72 8.72
CA SER A 342 -39.37 -2.61 7.96
C SER A 342 -39.59 -1.38 8.83
N PRO A 343 -39.55 -0.15 8.25
CA PRO A 343 -40.05 1.03 8.94
C PRO A 343 -41.49 0.78 9.43
N LYS A 344 -41.81 1.21 10.64
CA LYS A 344 -43.21 1.28 11.06
C LYS A 344 -43.90 2.35 10.24
N THR A 345 -44.84 1.97 9.38
CA THR A 345 -45.85 2.91 8.86
C THR A 345 -46.79 3.26 10.01
N GLU A 346 -47.07 4.55 10.23
CA GLU A 346 -47.98 5.05 11.27
C GLU A 346 -49.48 4.71 11.01
N GLU A 347 -49.76 3.59 10.37
CA GLU A 347 -51.11 3.05 10.21
C GLU A 347 -51.14 1.58 10.63
N GLU A 348 -51.03 1.34 11.93
CA GLU A 348 -51.60 0.16 12.63
C GLU A 348 -51.88 0.47 14.10
#